data_AF-A0A6P6C4Y5-F1
#
_entry.id   AF-A0A6P6C4Y5-F1
#
_cell.length_a   1.000
_cell.length_b   1.000
_cell.length_c   1.000
_cell.angle_alpha   90.00
_cell.angle_beta   90.00
_cell.angle_gamma   90.00
#
_symmetry.space_group_name_H-M   'P 1'
#
loop_
_entity.id
_entity.type
_entity.pdbx_description
1 polymer ?
#
loop_
_entity_poly.entity_id
_entity_poly.type
_entity_poly.pdbx_seq_one_letter_code
_entity_poly.pdbx_strand_id
1 'polypeptide(L)'
;MTELVSSNGNYCNYRKAFADCDGFKIPILGVHLKDLIAVHVIFPDWTEENKVNIVKMHQLSVTLNELVSLQNASHHLEPNMDLINLLTLSLDLYHTEDDIYKLSLVLEPRNSKS
;
A
#
# COMPACT_ATOMS: atom_id res chain seq x y z
N MET A 1 -3.22 14.53 8.51
CA MET A 1 -3.19 13.32 7.65
C MET A 1 -1.77 12.85 7.35
N THR A 2 -0.82 13.73 7.02
CA THR A 2 0.57 13.37 6.68
C THR A 2 1.31 12.58 7.77
N GLU A 3 1.05 12.85 9.04
CA GLU A 3 1.70 12.17 10.17
C GLU A 3 1.26 10.70 10.34
N LEU A 4 -0.01 10.38 10.03
CA LEU A 4 -0.55 9.01 10.17
C LEU A 4 0.14 8.03 9.21
N VAL A 5 0.36 8.46 7.97
CA VAL A 5 0.97 7.66 6.90
C VAL A 5 2.44 8.01 6.66
N SER A 6 3.07 8.70 7.60
CA SER A 6 4.49 9.04 7.52
C SER A 6 5.35 7.78 7.45
N SER A 7 6.42 7.80 6.65
CA SER A 7 7.41 6.72 6.58
C SER A 7 8.33 6.64 7.81
N ASN A 8 8.25 7.61 8.72
CA ASN A 8 9.01 7.64 9.96
C ASN A 8 8.81 6.36 10.78
N GLY A 9 9.91 5.84 11.33
CA GLY A 9 9.87 4.62 12.15
C GLY A 9 9.32 3.40 11.41
N ASN A 10 9.53 3.29 10.09
CA ASN A 10 8.95 2.25 9.25
C ASN A 10 7.41 2.23 9.32
N TYR A 11 6.78 3.40 9.11
CA TYR A 11 5.32 3.56 9.15
C TYR A 11 4.71 3.20 10.51
N CYS A 12 5.38 3.53 11.62
CA CYS A 12 4.95 3.09 12.97
C CYS A 12 3.54 3.57 13.35
N ASN A 13 3.18 4.81 13.00
CA ASN A 13 1.87 5.38 13.27
C ASN A 13 0.77 4.63 12.49
N TYR A 14 1.00 4.39 11.20
CA TYR A 14 0.11 3.58 10.35
C TYR A 14 -0.02 2.17 10.91
N ARG A 15 1.08 1.50 11.25
CA ARG A 15 1.05 0.12 11.76
C ARG A 15 0.26 0.02 13.06
N LYS A 16 0.45 0.98 13.97
CA LYS A 16 -0.32 1.04 15.21
C LYS A 16 -1.80 1.22 14.93
N ALA A 17 -2.17 2.23 14.14
CA ALA A 17 -3.57 2.47 13.78
C ALA A 17 -4.20 1.27 13.05
N PHE A 18 -3.47 0.62 12.15
CA PHE A 18 -3.93 -0.55 11.40
C PHE A 18 -4.10 -1.80 12.28
N ALA A 19 -3.24 -1.97 13.28
CA ALA A 19 -3.36 -3.04 14.28
C ALA A 19 -4.55 -2.80 15.22
N ASP A 20 -4.80 -1.55 15.61
CA ASP A 20 -5.91 -1.14 16.47
C ASP A 20 -7.27 -1.16 15.73
N CYS A 21 -7.29 -1.32 14.40
CA CYS A 21 -8.52 -1.42 13.62
C CYS A 21 -9.19 -2.81 13.73
N ASP A 22 -10.46 -2.80 14.10
CA ASP A 22 -11.36 -3.96 14.09
C ASP A 22 -12.27 -3.98 12.84
N GLY A 23 -12.59 -5.19 12.35
CA GLY A 23 -13.51 -5.37 11.23
C GLY A 23 -12.87 -5.14 9.85
N PHE A 24 -13.61 -4.49 8.95
CA PHE A 24 -13.16 -4.24 7.58
C PHE A 24 -12.05 -3.17 7.54
N LYS A 25 -10.88 -3.54 7.01
CA LYS A 25 -9.75 -2.62 6.82
C LYS A 25 -9.01 -2.94 5.52
N ILE A 26 -8.51 -1.90 4.86
CA ILE A 26 -7.74 -2.00 3.62
C ILE A 26 -6.27 -1.67 3.95
N PRO A 27 -5.32 -2.60 3.72
CA PRO A 27 -3.92 -2.35 4.00
C PRO A 27 -3.31 -1.43 2.93
N ILE A 28 -2.37 -0.58 3.32
CA ILE A 28 -1.45 0.06 2.38
C ILE A 28 -0.49 -1.01 1.88
N LEU A 29 -0.85 -1.66 0.77
CA LEU A 29 -0.19 -2.87 0.29
C LEU A 29 1.32 -2.69 0.10
N GLY A 30 1.75 -1.52 -0.38
CA GLY A 30 3.18 -1.21 -0.57
C GLY A 30 4.03 -1.31 0.71
N VAL A 31 3.46 -1.01 1.89
CA VAL A 31 4.18 -1.14 3.17
C VAL A 31 4.44 -2.61 3.50
N HIS A 32 3.44 -3.47 3.31
CA HIS A 32 3.52 -4.91 3.59
C HIS A 32 4.37 -5.65 2.55
N LEU A 33 4.28 -5.26 1.26
CA LEU A 33 5.13 -5.78 0.21
C LEU A 33 6.61 -5.46 0.48
N LYS A 34 6.91 -4.27 1.00
CA LYS A 34 8.26 -3.91 1.41
C LYS A 34 8.79 -4.87 2.50
N ASP A 35 7.96 -5.25 3.46
CA ASP A 35 8.35 -6.19 4.52
C ASP A 35 8.60 -7.61 3.96
N LEU A 36 7.74 -8.07 3.05
CA LEU A 36 7.93 -9.36 2.35
C LEU A 36 9.26 -9.38 1.57
N ILE A 37 9.56 -8.30 0.84
CA ILE A 37 10.84 -8.16 0.13
C ILE A 37 12.01 -8.13 1.12
N ALA A 38 11.89 -7.42 2.24
CA ALA A 38 12.95 -7.36 3.25
C ALA A 38 13.28 -8.75 3.81
N VAL A 39 12.27 -9.53 4.20
CA VAL A 39 12.45 -10.93 4.65
C VAL A 39 13.05 -11.79 3.55
N HIS A 40 12.58 -11.62 2.30
CA HIS A 40 13.07 -12.40 1.17
C HIS A 40 14.55 -12.16 0.87
N VAL A 41 15.00 -10.91 0.96
CA VAL A 41 16.39 -10.50 0.67
C VAL A 41 17.34 -10.82 1.84
N ILE A 42 16.88 -10.72 3.08
CA ILE A 42 17.72 -10.91 4.28
C ILE A 42 18.00 -12.40 4.55
N PHE A 43 17.01 -13.28 4.36
CA PHE A 43 17.13 -14.69 4.73
C PHE A 43 17.28 -15.59 3.50
N PRO A 44 18.19 -16.57 3.50
CA PRO A 44 18.28 -17.56 2.43
C PRO A 44 17.10 -18.54 2.48
N ASP A 45 16.70 -19.07 1.32
CA ASP A 45 15.62 -20.07 1.22
C ASP A 45 16.02 -21.44 1.79
N TRP A 46 17.31 -21.75 1.75
CA TRP A 46 17.89 -23.01 2.20
C TRP A 46 18.91 -22.74 3.30
N THR A 47 18.99 -23.63 4.29
CA THR A 47 20.04 -23.65 5.30
C THR A 47 21.32 -24.26 4.73
N GLU A 48 22.43 -24.13 5.46
CA GLU A 48 23.72 -24.74 5.08
C GLU A 48 23.65 -26.27 4.96
N GLU A 49 22.69 -26.90 5.64
CA GLU A 49 22.43 -28.35 5.57
C GLU A 49 21.53 -28.76 4.40
N ASN A 50 21.27 -27.85 3.44
CA ASN A 50 20.35 -28.07 2.30
C ASN A 50 18.91 -28.42 2.74
N LYS A 51 18.46 -27.86 3.87
CA LYS A 51 17.08 -27.95 4.35
C LYS A 51 16.36 -26.64 4.10
N VAL A 52 15.03 -26.67 3.99
CA VAL A 52 14.23 -25.45 3.84
C VAL A 52 14.34 -24.57 5.10
N ASN A 53 14.52 -23.27 4.91
CA ASN A 53 14.53 -22.31 6.00
C ASN A 53 13.10 -22.03 6.51
N ILE A 54 12.69 -22.81 7.52
CA ILE A 54 11.35 -22.71 8.11
C ILE A 54 11.10 -21.36 8.79
N VAL A 55 12.14 -20.70 9.32
CA VAL A 55 12.00 -19.37 9.94
C VAL A 55 11.59 -18.34 8.90
N LYS A 56 12.24 -18.34 7.73
CA LYS A 56 11.87 -17.49 6.59
C LYS A 56 10.44 -17.78 6.14
N MET A 57 10.10 -19.05 5.96
CA MET A 57 8.76 -19.47 5.53
C MET A 57 7.67 -19.02 6.51
N HIS A 58 7.92 -19.12 7.81
CA HIS A 58 7.00 -18.67 8.84
C HIS A 58 6.82 -17.14 8.83
N GLN A 59 7.92 -16.37 8.71
CA GLN A 59 7.82 -14.90 8.66
C GLN A 59 7.03 -14.41 7.43
N LEU A 60 7.28 -15.02 6.26
CA LEU A 60 6.51 -14.70 5.04
C LEU A 60 5.04 -15.11 5.19
N SER A 61 4.77 -16.29 5.77
CA SER A 61 3.40 -16.79 5.91
C SER A 61 2.55 -15.94 6.85
N VAL A 62 3.11 -15.39 7.92
CA VAL A 62 2.40 -14.49 8.83
C VAL A 62 1.83 -13.28 8.07
N THR A 63 2.69 -12.57 7.34
CA THR A 63 2.27 -11.38 6.56
C THR A 63 1.29 -11.75 5.45
N LEU A 64 1.53 -12.84 4.72
CA LEU A 64 0.62 -13.28 3.65
C LEU A 64 -0.74 -13.71 4.19
N ASN A 65 -0.77 -14.44 5.31
CA ASN A 65 -2.02 -14.89 5.93
C ASN A 65 -2.85 -13.70 6.41
N GLU A 66 -2.22 -12.65 6.97
CA GLU A 66 -2.92 -11.41 7.30
C GLU A 66 -3.58 -10.81 6.04
N LEU A 67 -2.82 -10.65 4.95
CA LEU A 67 -3.35 -10.10 3.69
C LEU A 67 -4.49 -10.94 3.09
N VAL A 68 -4.41 -12.27 3.17
CA VAL A 68 -5.46 -13.18 2.69
C VAL A 68 -6.70 -13.09 3.56
N SER A 69 -6.54 -13.00 4.90
CA SER A 69 -7.67 -12.90 5.83
C SER A 69 -8.52 -11.66 5.58
N LEU A 70 -7.89 -10.55 5.18
CA LEU A 70 -8.57 -9.28 4.90
C LEU A 70 -9.50 -9.34 3.68
N GLN A 71 -9.26 -10.26 2.74
CA GLN A 71 -10.12 -10.42 1.55
C GLN A 71 -11.49 -11.00 1.90
N ASN A 72 -11.59 -11.73 3.02
CA ASN A 72 -12.84 -12.30 3.48
C ASN A 72 -13.62 -11.36 4.43
N ALA A 73 -13.06 -10.19 4.75
CA ALA A 73 -13.72 -9.23 5.63
C ALA A 73 -14.94 -8.63 4.93
N SER A 74 -16.12 -8.80 5.53
CA SER A 74 -17.37 -8.24 5.00
C SER A 74 -17.33 -6.71 5.06
N HIS A 75 -17.56 -6.07 3.92
CA HIS A 75 -17.84 -4.64 3.86
C HIS A 75 -19.36 -4.40 3.87
N HIS A 76 -19.82 -3.47 4.70
CA HIS A 76 -21.23 -3.07 4.76
C HIS A 76 -21.56 -1.97 3.72
N LEU A 77 -21.00 -2.09 2.53
CA LEU A 77 -21.15 -1.11 1.45
C LEU A 77 -22.22 -1.57 0.46
N GLU A 78 -23.16 -0.68 0.12
CA GLU A 78 -24.12 -0.89 -0.96
C GLU A 78 -23.56 -0.29 -2.27
N PRO A 79 -23.25 -1.12 -3.28
CA PRO A 79 -22.65 -0.62 -4.52
C PRO A 79 -23.71 0.04 -5.42
N ASN A 80 -23.43 1.26 -5.87
CA ASN A 80 -24.15 1.89 -6.98
C ASN A 80 -23.33 1.72 -8.27
N MET A 81 -23.82 0.89 -9.18
CA MET A 81 -23.08 0.54 -10.39
C MET A 81 -22.88 1.72 -11.34
N ASP A 82 -23.83 2.66 -11.42
CA ASP A 82 -23.68 3.85 -12.28
C ASP A 82 -22.54 4.73 -11.77
N LEU A 83 -22.46 4.93 -10.46
CA LEU A 83 -21.39 5.70 -9.84
C LEU A 83 -20.03 4.99 -9.95
N ILE A 84 -19.99 3.67 -9.78
CA ILE A 84 -18.77 2.87 -9.96
C ILE A 84 -18.28 2.98 -11.40
N ASN A 85 -19.16 2.85 -12.39
CA ASN A 85 -18.80 2.96 -13.80
C ASN A 85 -18.28 4.36 -14.15
N LEU A 86 -18.93 5.41 -13.63
CA LEU A 86 -18.48 6.79 -13.81
C LEU A 86 -17.06 6.99 -13.22
N LEU A 87 -16.83 6.54 -11.99
CA LEU A 87 -15.52 6.65 -11.35
C LEU A 87 -14.45 5.84 -12.08
N THR A 88 -14.80 4.64 -12.54
CA THR A 88 -13.88 3.77 -13.29
C THR A 88 -13.40 4.46 -14.57
N LEU A 89 -14.33 5.03 -15.36
CA LEU A 89 -13.99 5.76 -16.58
C LEU A 89 -13.23 7.07 -16.30
N SER A 90 -13.54 7.75 -15.19
CA SER A 90 -12.89 9.01 -14.82
C SER A 90 -11.48 8.84 -14.28
N LEU A 91 -11.18 7.67 -13.68
CA LEU A 91 -9.86 7.34 -13.13
C LEU A 91 -8.95 6.63 -14.14
N ASP A 92 -9.47 6.24 -15.31
CA ASP A 92 -8.70 5.70 -16.45
C ASP A 92 -7.97 6.81 -17.24
N LEU A 93 -7.37 7.75 -16.51
CA LEU A 93 -6.60 8.86 -17.06
C LEU A 93 -5.12 8.60 -16.82
N TYR A 94 -4.34 8.63 -17.88
CA TYR A 94 -2.88 8.51 -17.80
C TYR A 94 -2.24 9.89 -17.97
N HIS A 95 -1.74 10.44 -16.86
CA HIS A 95 -0.90 11.63 -16.87
C HIS A 95 0.47 11.28 -16.31
N THR A 96 1.52 11.75 -16.98
CA THR A 96 2.87 11.65 -16.42
C THR A 96 3.06 12.71 -15.33
N GLU A 97 4.02 12.49 -14.43
CA GLU A 97 4.38 13.50 -13.42
C GLU A 97 4.76 14.84 -14.06
N ASP A 98 5.43 14.81 -15.23
CA ASP A 98 5.81 15.99 -16.00
C ASP A 98 4.59 16.76 -16.54
N ASP A 99 3.56 16.06 -17.01
CA ASP A 99 2.34 16.71 -17.52
C ASP A 99 1.62 17.45 -16.39
N ILE A 100 1.48 16.80 -15.23
CA ILE A 100 0.86 17.39 -14.04
C ILE A 100 1.67 18.58 -13.56
N TYR A 101 3.00 18.46 -13.50
CA TYR A 101 3.88 19.54 -13.09
C TYR A 101 3.81 20.75 -14.03
N LYS A 102 3.81 20.53 -15.35
CA LYS A 102 3.64 21.61 -16.34
C LYS A 102 2.28 22.29 -16.21
N LEU A 103 1.21 21.51 -16.01
CA LEU A 103 -0.13 22.06 -15.80
C LEU A 103 -0.17 22.95 -14.56
N SER A 104 0.44 22.51 -13.46
CA SER A 104 0.57 23.31 -12.23
C SER A 104 1.27 24.65 -12.49
N LEU A 105 2.35 24.67 -13.29
CA LEU A 105 3.08 25.91 -13.63
C LEU A 105 2.29 26.86 -14.53
N VAL A 106 1.40 26.36 -15.38
CA VAL A 106 0.51 27.19 -16.21
C VAL A 106 -0.51 27.91 -15.33
N LEU A 107 -1.06 27.20 -14.34
CA LEU A 107 -2.04 27.75 -13.39
C LEU A 107 -1.40 28.70 -12.38
N GLU A 108 -0.20 28.36 -11.88
CA GLU A 108 0.56 29.13 -10.91
C GLU A 108 1.98 29.42 -11.42
N PRO A 109 2.16 30.44 -12.29
CA PRO A 109 3.46 30.80 -12.81
C PRO A 109 4.42 31.25 -11.70
N ARG A 110 5.64 30.72 -11.70
CA ARG A 110 6.65 31.02 -10.66
C ARG A 110 7.10 32.49 -10.66
N ASN A 111 7.00 33.16 -11.80
CA ASN A 111 7.29 34.58 -11.93
C ASN A 111 5.97 35.32 -12.16
N SER A 112 5.60 36.23 -11.25
CA SER A 112 4.62 37.26 -11.55
C SER A 112 5.12 38.03 -12.76
N LYS A 113 4.32 38.15 -13.83
CA LYS A 113 4.65 39.06 -14.94
C LYS A 113 4.88 40.44 -14.33
N SER A 114 6.14 40.90 -14.33
CA SER A 114 6.47 42.30 -14.08
C SER A 114 6.00 43.16 -15.25
#